data_AF-A0A4P8XRW1-F1
#
_entry.id   AF-A0A4P8XRW1-F1
#
_cell.length_a   1.000
_cell.length_b   1.000
_cell.length_c   1.000
_cell.angle_alpha   90.00
_cell.angle_beta   90.00
_cell.angle_gamma   90.00
#
_symmetry.space_group_name_H-M   'P 1'
#
loop_
_entity.id
_entity.type
_entity.pdbx_description
1 polymer ?
#
loop_
_entity_poly.entity_id
_entity_poly.type
_entity_poly.pdbx_seq_one_letter_code
_entity_poly.pdbx_strand_id
1 'polypeptide(L)'
;MSNFKQKKYTSKSGKDYVYQFPGVRAVSKINDASKNKFGVVLEEKLADEMLKHVIVEPKMKIDDFASYQEYSEVINAAYAFISGQDGDGDDQQAGSGQEG
;
A
#
# COMPACT_ATOMS: atom_id res chain seq x y z
N MET A 1 -16.15 -8.66 -11.87
CA MET A 1 -15.95 -7.34 -11.24
C MET A 1 -14.83 -7.53 -10.22
N SER A 2 -13.61 -7.11 -10.53
CA SER A 2 -12.49 -7.27 -9.59
C SER A 2 -12.68 -6.27 -8.45
N ASN A 3 -13.06 -6.76 -7.27
CA ASN A 3 -13.16 -5.95 -6.05
C ASN A 3 -11.77 -5.38 -5.72
N PHE A 4 -11.53 -4.12 -6.06
CA PHE A 4 -10.37 -3.38 -5.58
C PHE A 4 -10.57 -3.13 -4.09
N LYS A 5 -9.99 -3.97 -3.23
CA LYS A 5 -9.96 -3.71 -1.79
C LYS A 5 -9.23 -2.40 -1.55
N GLN A 6 -9.87 -1.47 -0.84
CA GLN A 6 -9.27 -0.22 -0.39
C GLN A 6 -9.28 -0.19 1.14
N LYS A 7 -8.23 0.35 1.74
CA LYS A 7 -8.07 0.49 3.19
C LYS A 7 -7.59 1.90 3.51
N LYS A 8 -8.26 2.56 4.45
CA LYS A 8 -7.77 3.83 5.02
C LYS A 8 -6.79 3.50 6.14
N TYR A 9 -5.64 4.15 6.13
CA TYR A 9 -4.59 3.98 7.11
C TYR A 9 -4.18 5.35 7.63
N THR A 10 -4.23 5.55 8.94
CA THR A 10 -3.71 6.76 9.57
C THR A 10 -2.36 6.43 10.18
N SER A 11 -1.30 7.13 9.77
CA SER A 11 0.03 6.95 10.35
C SER A 11 0.08 7.45 11.79
N LYS A 12 1.09 7.03 12.55
CA LYS A 12 1.31 7.56 13.92
C LYS A 12 1.58 9.06 13.95
N SER A 13 2.02 9.64 12.85
CA SER A 13 2.18 11.09 12.68
C SER A 13 0.85 11.83 12.46
N GLY A 14 -0.26 11.12 12.34
CA GLY A 14 -1.60 11.70 12.12
C GLY A 14 -1.89 12.05 10.67
N LYS A 15 -1.17 11.47 9.70
CA LYS A 15 -1.49 11.63 8.27
C LYS A 15 -2.34 10.47 7.79
N ASP A 16 -3.40 10.79 7.05
CA ASP A 16 -4.28 9.80 6.44
C ASP A 16 -3.79 9.38 5.06
N TYR A 17 -3.81 8.07 4.84
CA TYR A 17 -3.41 7.40 3.61
C TYR A 17 -4.53 6.46 3.16
N VAL A 18 -4.66 6.30 1.85
CA VAL A 18 -5.57 5.35 1.22
C VAL A 18 -4.74 4.34 0.45
N TYR A 19 -4.82 3.09 0.90
CA TYR A 19 -4.22 1.95 0.24
C TYR A 19 -5.25 1.28 -0.65
N GLN A 20 -4.84 0.91 -1.85
CA GLN A 20 -5.65 0.18 -2.82
C GLN A 20 -4.89 -1.06 -3.25
N PHE A 21 -5.59 -2.20 -3.29
CA PHE A 21 -5.01 -3.44 -3.77
C PHE A 21 -4.93 -3.41 -5.30
N PRO A 22 -3.72 -3.37 -5.91
CA PRO A 22 -3.57 -3.24 -7.36
C PRO A 22 -3.80 -4.58 -8.11
N GLY A 23 -4.07 -5.66 -7.38
CA GLY A 23 -4.20 -7.01 -7.91
C GLY A 23 -2.92 -7.83 -7.77
N VAL A 24 -3.07 -9.16 -7.68
CA VAL A 24 -1.96 -10.11 -7.45
C VAL A 24 -0.84 -9.97 -8.48
N ARG A 25 -1.19 -9.72 -9.75
CA ARG A 25 -0.19 -9.51 -10.82
C ARG A 25 0.66 -8.27 -10.58
N ALA A 26 0.07 -7.18 -10.10
CA ALA A 26 0.79 -5.95 -9.81
C ALA A 26 1.68 -6.15 -8.57
N VAL A 27 1.17 -6.78 -7.51
CA VAL A 27 1.96 -7.15 -6.32
C VAL A 27 3.19 -7.99 -6.69
N SER A 28 3.02 -9.00 -7.53
CA SER A 28 4.13 -9.82 -8.00
C SER A 28 5.16 -9.02 -8.81
N LYS A 29 4.71 -8.08 -9.64
CA LYS A 29 5.61 -7.18 -10.39
C LYS A 29 6.38 -6.24 -9.47
N ILE A 30 5.72 -5.67 -8.47
CA ILE A 30 6.35 -4.81 -7.46
C ILE A 30 7.45 -5.60 -6.75
N ASN A 31 7.16 -6.82 -6.29
CA ASN A 31 8.13 -7.66 -5.60
C ASN A 31 9.35 -8.01 -6.48
N ASP A 32 9.13 -8.29 -7.76
CA ASP A 32 10.19 -8.60 -8.73
C ASP A 32 11.04 -7.36 -9.05
N ALA A 33 10.40 -6.22 -9.34
CA ALA A 33 11.05 -4.94 -9.65
C ALA A 33 11.86 -4.38 -8.46
N SER A 34 11.44 -4.70 -7.24
CA SER A 34 12.10 -4.28 -6.00
C SER A 34 13.35 -5.09 -5.68
N LYS A 35 13.58 -6.22 -6.35
CA LYS A 35 14.75 -7.07 -6.09
C LYS A 35 15.93 -6.70 -6.98
N ASN A 36 17.14 -6.81 -6.43
CA ASN A 36 18.36 -6.71 -7.21
C ASN A 36 18.73 -8.06 -7.86
N LYS A 37 19.83 -8.09 -8.63
CA LYS A 37 20.34 -9.30 -9.31
C LYS A 37 20.68 -10.47 -8.38
N PHE A 38 20.80 -10.21 -7.07
CA PHE A 38 21.11 -11.20 -6.04
C PHE A 38 19.86 -11.61 -5.24
N GLY A 39 18.67 -11.15 -5.65
CA GLY A 39 17.40 -11.44 -4.97
C GLY A 39 17.15 -10.63 -3.69
N VAL A 40 18.00 -9.65 -3.39
CA VAL A 40 17.85 -8.77 -2.22
C VAL A 40 16.86 -7.67 -2.54
N VAL A 41 15.86 -7.48 -1.67
CA VAL A 41 14.88 -6.41 -1.79
C VAL A 41 15.55 -5.06 -1.49
N LEU A 42 15.42 -4.14 -2.42
CA LEU A 42 15.85 -2.76 -2.29
C LEU A 42 14.69 -1.95 -1.75
N GLU A 43 14.78 -1.54 -0.50
CA GLU A 43 13.71 -0.84 0.22
C GLU A 43 13.24 0.42 -0.51
N GLU A 44 14.17 1.22 -1.05
CA GLU A 44 13.87 2.43 -1.82
C GLU A 44 13.01 2.13 -3.05
N LYS A 45 13.33 1.05 -3.79
CA LYS A 45 12.55 0.64 -4.97
C LYS A 45 11.19 0.09 -4.59
N LEU A 46 11.15 -0.70 -3.52
CA LEU A 46 9.89 -1.21 -3.00
C LEU A 46 8.98 -0.05 -2.64
N ALA A 47 9.47 0.90 -1.86
CA ALA A 47 8.69 2.04 -1.44
C ALA A 47 8.19 2.90 -2.60
N ASP A 48 9.04 3.17 -3.59
CA ASP A 48 8.66 3.93 -4.78
C ASP A 48 7.52 3.24 -5.56
N GLU A 49 7.60 1.92 -5.74
CA GLU A 49 6.55 1.14 -6.39
C GLU A 49 5.27 1.06 -5.55
N MET A 50 5.39 0.95 -4.22
CA MET A 50 4.26 0.96 -3.29
C MET A 50 3.53 2.31 -3.30
N LEU A 51 4.26 3.42 -3.28
CA LEU A 51 3.69 4.77 -3.37
C LEU A 51 3.00 5.02 -4.71
N LYS A 52 3.45 4.39 -5.79
CA LYS A 52 2.85 4.54 -7.13
C LYS A 52 1.62 3.67 -7.36
N HIS A 53 1.64 2.44 -6.86
CA HIS A 53 0.66 1.41 -7.21
C HIS A 53 -0.31 1.04 -6.10
N VAL A 54 0.07 1.28 -4.83
CA VAL A 54 -0.72 0.87 -3.66
C VAL A 54 -1.27 2.09 -2.92
N ILE A 55 -0.44 3.10 -2.67
CA ILE A 55 -0.85 4.32 -1.97
C ILE A 55 -1.45 5.29 -2.98
N VAL A 56 -2.77 5.34 -3.06
CA VAL A 56 -3.46 6.15 -4.08
C VAL A 56 -3.68 7.59 -3.64
N GLU A 57 -3.80 7.82 -2.33
CA GLU A 57 -3.94 9.14 -1.73
C GLU A 57 -3.25 9.21 -0.36
N PRO A 58 -2.60 10.34 -0.03
CA PRO A 58 -2.12 11.37 -0.95
C PRO A 58 -1.04 10.83 -1.92
N LYS A 59 -0.94 11.42 -3.12
CA LYS A 59 0.13 11.10 -4.08
C LYS A 59 1.44 11.77 -3.66
N MET A 60 2.21 11.08 -2.84
CA MET A 60 3.49 11.56 -2.32
C MET A 60 4.66 10.72 -2.83
N LYS A 61 5.85 11.31 -2.76
CA LYS A 61 7.13 10.66 -3.03
C LYS A 61 7.88 10.39 -1.72
N ILE A 62 8.96 9.65 -1.81
CA ILE A 62 9.85 9.36 -0.67
C ILE A 62 10.35 10.67 -0.04
N ASP A 63 10.63 11.71 -0.84
CA ASP A 63 11.07 13.02 -0.36
C ASP A 63 10.02 13.81 0.43
N ASP A 64 8.72 13.50 0.30
CA ASP A 64 7.64 14.19 1.03
C ASP A 64 7.51 13.72 2.50
N PHE A 65 8.21 12.63 2.86
CA PHE A 65 8.21 12.13 4.23
C PHE A 65 9.15 12.96 5.10
N ALA A 66 8.63 13.46 6.23
CA ALA A 66 9.39 14.26 7.18
C ALA A 66 10.41 13.43 8.00
N SER A 67 10.23 12.11 8.07
CA SER A 67 11.07 11.22 8.87
C SER A 67 11.07 9.81 8.30
N TYR A 68 12.23 9.17 8.35
CA TYR A 68 12.42 7.79 7.89
C TYR A 68 11.53 6.80 8.66
N GLN A 69 11.23 7.08 9.93
CA GLN A 69 10.33 6.25 10.73
C GLN A 69 8.89 6.24 10.19
N GLU A 70 8.35 7.40 9.81
CA GLU A 70 7.01 7.51 9.21
C GLU A 70 6.97 6.84 7.84
N TYR A 71 8.00 7.09 7.04
CA TYR A 71 8.19 6.43 5.75
C TYR A 71 8.18 4.90 5.88
N SER A 72 9.06 4.34 6.71
CA SER A 72 9.18 2.89 6.89
C SER A 72 7.86 2.29 7.40
N GLU A 73 7.18 2.97 8.33
CA GLU A 73 5.87 2.53 8.84
C GLU A 73 4.81 2.46 7.73
N VAL A 74 4.65 3.54 6.95
CA VAL A 74 3.64 3.62 5.89
C VAL A 74 3.88 2.57 4.81
N ILE A 75 5.13 2.39 4.38
CA ILE A 75 5.49 1.40 3.36
C ILE A 75 5.29 -0.03 3.88
N ASN A 76 5.69 -0.33 5.12
CA ASN A 76 5.47 -1.65 5.71
C ASN A 76 3.98 -1.97 5.88
N ALA A 77 3.17 -1.00 6.29
CA ALA A 77 1.71 -1.16 6.39
C ALA A 77 1.08 -1.41 5.01
N ALA A 78 1.49 -0.67 3.99
CA ALA A 78 1.02 -0.90 2.63
C ALA A 78 1.45 -2.29 2.11
N TYR A 79 2.66 -2.74 2.45
CA TYR A 79 3.17 -4.05 2.04
C TYR A 79 2.42 -5.19 2.72
N ALA A 80 2.15 -5.07 4.02
CA ALA A 80 1.34 -6.03 4.78
C ALA A 80 -0.09 -6.13 4.25
N PHE A 81 -0.68 -5.01 3.82
CA PHE A 81 -2.00 -4.96 3.20
C PHE A 81 -2.06 -5.74 1.88
N ILE A 82 -1.05 -5.60 1.01
CA ILE A 82 -1.03 -6.29 -0.28
C ILE A 82 -0.54 -7.74 -0.21
N SER A 83 0.25 -8.10 0.80
CA SER A 83 0.75 -9.46 1.00
C SER A 83 -0.29 -10.35 1.70
N GLY A 84 -1.38 -9.77 2.21
CA GLY A 84 -2.39 -10.47 3.00
C GLY A 84 -1.89 -10.83 4.40
N GLN A 85 -0.81 -10.18 4.86
CA GLN A 85 -0.20 -10.38 6.17
C GLN A 85 -0.78 -9.41 7.21
N ASP A 86 -1.51 -8.38 6.78
CA ASP A 86 -2.58 -7.76 7.57
C ASP A 86 -3.60 -8.86 7.85
N GLY A 87 -3.52 -9.46 9.04
CA GLY A 87 -4.46 -10.48 9.52
C GLY A 87 -5.86 -9.92 9.70
N ASP A 88 -6.55 -9.66 8.60
CA ASP A 88 -7.91 -9.15 8.54
C ASP A 88 -8.76 -10.17 7.78
N GLY A 89 -9.16 -11.20 8.53
CA GLY A 89 -10.51 -11.70 8.36
C GLY A 89 -11.44 -10.69 9.01
N ASP A 90 -11.96 -9.73 8.23
CA ASP A 90 -13.34 -9.25 8.35
C ASP A 90 -13.71 -8.35 7.17
N ASP A 91 -14.87 -8.65 6.59
CA ASP A 91 -15.69 -7.78 5.78
C ASP A 91 -16.08 -6.48 6.52
N GLN A 92 -16.00 -5.32 5.86
CA GLN A 92 -16.90 -4.14 5.97
C GLN A 92 -16.26 -2.92 5.29
N GLN A 93 -16.74 -2.43 4.13
CA GLN A 93 -17.81 -1.42 3.93
C GLN A 93 -17.17 -0.33 3.02
N ALA A 94 -17.77 0.31 2.01
CA ALA A 94 -19.16 0.63 1.67
C ALA A 94 -19.32 0.71 0.14
N GLY A 95 -20.34 0.05 -0.41
CA GLY A 95 -20.92 0.40 -1.71
C GLY A 95 -22.31 0.96 -1.47
N SER A 96 -22.46 2.28 -1.58
CA SER A 96 -23.73 3.01 -1.51
C SER A 96 -24.71 2.58 -2.61
N GLY A 97 -25.99 2.44 -2.26
CA GLY A 97 -27.08 2.24 -3.22
C GLY A 97 -28.44 2.18 -2.52
N GLN A 98 -28.92 3.34 -2.07
CA GLN A 98 -30.28 3.58 -1.58
C GLN A 98 -31.19 3.87 -2.77
N GLU A 99 -32.07 2.94 -3.17
CA GLU A 99 -33.27 3.18 -4.01
C GLU A 99 -34.19 1.96 -3.76
N GLY A 100 -35.47 1.99 -3.42
CA GLY A 100 -36.52 2.98 -3.24
C GLY A 100 -37.82 2.18 -3.12
#